data_AF-A0AAN9PL86-F1
#
_entry.id   AF-A0AAN9PL86-F1
#
_cell.length_a   1.000
_cell.length_b   1.000
_cell.length_c   1.000
_cell.angle_alpha   90.00
_cell.angle_beta   90.00
_cell.angle_gamma   90.00
#
_symmetry.space_group_name_H-M   'P 1'
#
loop_
_entity.id
_entity.type
_entity.pdbx_description
1 polymer ?
#
loop_
_entity_poly.entity_id
_entity_poly.type
_entity_poly.pdbx_seq_one_letter_code
_entity_poly.pdbx_strand_id
1 'polypeptide(L)'
;MKGIPRTVVITSKLEDLVIFLEFSILIRNSTEQVLSALHANSGVLTPLHGRSNETHRFSFKLENISRTEIITIELQATSLLGRTGTPVSSVAPITFLNDSMQPSVVLRTSSLSEITGFNINIIAEFTKPVFGFGASAVEKERDIESNFMKS
;
A
#
# COMPACT_ATOMS: atom_id res chain seq x y z
N MET A 1 -16.68 24.83 15.67
CA MET A 1 -16.64 23.46 15.12
C MET A 1 -15.22 23.20 14.62
N LYS A 2 -14.44 22.34 15.28
CA LYS A 2 -13.09 21.96 14.81
C LYS A 2 -13.23 20.62 14.09
N GLY A 3 -13.01 20.61 12.78
CA GLY A 3 -12.94 19.38 11.99
C GLY A 3 -11.74 18.55 12.44
N ILE A 4 -11.94 17.26 12.68
CA ILE A 4 -10.87 16.33 13.04
C ILE A 4 -10.20 15.90 11.74
N PRO A 5 -8.94 16.26 11.47
CA PRO A 5 -8.21 15.67 10.36
C PRO A 5 -7.87 14.22 10.74
N ARG A 6 -8.34 13.24 9.97
CA ARG A 6 -7.88 11.86 10.04
C ARG A 6 -6.90 11.65 8.89
N THR A 7 -5.61 11.61 9.21
CA THR A 7 -4.57 11.35 8.21
C THR A 7 -4.31 9.85 8.15
N VAL A 8 -4.69 9.21 7.05
CA VAL A 8 -4.26 7.83 6.75
C VAL A 8 -3.02 7.94 5.88
N VAL A 9 -1.86 7.56 6.42
CA VAL A 9 -0.62 7.45 5.65
C VAL A 9 -0.52 6.01 5.16
N ILE A 10 -0.58 5.81 3.84
CA ILE A 10 -0.40 4.51 3.18
C ILE A 10 1.02 4.48 2.61
N THR A 11 1.89 3.61 3.13
CA THR A 11 3.25 3.43 2.59
C THR A 11 3.25 2.39 1.49
N SER A 12 3.67 2.78 0.28
CA SER A 12 3.65 1.97 -0.96
C SER A 12 4.79 0.93 -1.05
N LYS A 13 5.14 0.25 0.05
CA LYS A 13 5.98 -0.95 -0.02
C LYS A 13 5.06 -2.17 -0.07
N LEU A 14 5.37 -3.08 -0.99
CA LEU A 14 4.59 -4.28 -1.36
C LEU A 14 4.25 -5.20 -0.16
N GLU A 15 4.93 -5.03 0.97
CA GLU A 15 4.93 -5.96 2.11
C GLU A 15 4.30 -5.38 3.39
N ASP A 16 3.99 -4.08 3.46
CA ASP A 16 3.57 -3.43 4.71
C ASP A 16 2.40 -2.46 4.51
N LEU A 17 1.20 -3.01 4.30
CA LEU A 17 -0.01 -2.22 4.51
C LEU A 17 -0.22 -2.04 6.02
N VAL A 18 0.19 -0.88 6.53
CA VAL A 18 0.06 -0.52 7.94
C VAL A 18 -1.14 0.40 8.14
N ILE A 19 -2.00 0.03 9.08
CA ILE A 19 -3.18 0.78 9.50
C ILE A 19 -2.85 1.46 10.82
N PHE A 20 -2.96 2.78 10.83
CA PHE A 20 -2.87 3.58 12.05
C PHE A 20 -4.27 3.96 12.52
N LEU A 21 -4.62 3.51 13.73
CA LEU A 21 -5.87 3.86 14.40
C LEU A 21 -5.56 4.83 15.52
N GLU A 22 -5.99 6.08 15.35
CA GLU A 22 -5.82 7.16 16.33
C GLU A 22 -7.17 7.58 16.88
N PHE A 23 -7.31 7.50 18.20
CA PHE A 23 -8.48 7.95 18.94
C PHE A 23 -8.25 9.38 19.45
N SER A 24 -9.28 10.21 19.41
CA SER A 24 -9.24 11.56 19.98
C SER A 24 -9.23 11.58 21.52
N ILE A 25 -9.33 10.41 22.14
CA ILE A 25 -9.36 10.19 23.59
C ILE A 25 -8.46 9.02 23.94
N LEU A 26 -7.98 8.98 25.19
CA LEU A 26 -7.29 7.80 25.72
C LEU A 26 -8.27 6.63 25.84
N ILE A 27 -7.84 5.47 25.36
CA ILE A 27 -8.57 4.20 25.39
C ILE A 27 -8.05 3.35 26.55
N ARG A 28 -8.97 2.61 27.19
CA ARG A 28 -8.65 1.70 28.30
C ARG A 28 -8.22 0.32 27.80
N ASN A 29 -8.71 -0.09 26.64
CA ASN A 29 -8.47 -1.39 26.04
C ASN A 29 -6.99 -1.61 25.69
N SER A 30 -6.54 -2.87 25.78
CA SER A 30 -5.22 -3.27 25.26
C SER A 30 -5.21 -3.34 23.74
N THR A 31 -4.02 -3.44 23.14
CA THR A 31 -3.87 -3.59 21.68
C THR A 31 -4.62 -4.81 21.14
N GLU A 32 -4.64 -5.93 21.86
CA GLU A 32 -5.34 -7.17 21.47
C GLU A 32 -6.85 -6.99 21.53
N GLN A 33 -7.35 -6.23 22.50
CA GLN A 33 -8.76 -5.89 22.59
C GLN A 33 -9.20 -4.90 21.51
N VAL A 34 -8.33 -3.97 21.12
CA VAL A 34 -8.58 -3.09 19.98
C VAL A 34 -8.56 -3.89 18.67
N LEU A 35 -7.64 -4.85 18.54
CA LEU A 35 -7.56 -5.74 17.39
C LEU A 35 -8.82 -6.60 17.24
N SER A 36 -9.35 -7.15 18.33
CA SER A 36 -10.58 -7.95 18.26
C SER A 36 -11.83 -7.14 17.91
N ALA A 37 -11.77 -5.81 18.05
CA ALA A 37 -12.81 -4.89 17.60
C ALA A 37 -12.66 -4.46 16.12
N LEU A 38 -11.55 -4.81 15.47
CA LEU A 38 -11.32 -4.52 14.05
C LEU A 38 -11.72 -5.72 13.20
N HIS A 39 -12.43 -5.45 12.11
CA HIS A 39 -12.78 -6.45 11.12
C HIS A 39 -12.31 -5.99 9.74
N ALA A 40 -11.54 -6.84 9.05
CA ALA A 40 -11.18 -6.66 7.66
C ALA A 40 -11.93 -7.69 6.82
N ASN A 41 -12.42 -7.29 5.64
CA ASN A 41 -13.09 -8.22 4.71
C ASN A 41 -12.12 -9.26 4.11
N SER A 42 -10.82 -8.98 4.13
CA SER A 42 -9.77 -9.83 3.58
C SER A 42 -8.46 -9.60 4.33
N GLY A 43 -7.59 -10.61 4.31
CA GLY A 43 -6.32 -10.62 5.02
C GLY A 43 -6.45 -10.84 6.53
N VAL A 44 -5.32 -10.71 7.21
CA VAL A 44 -5.20 -10.88 8.67
C VAL A 44 -4.53 -9.65 9.27
N LEU A 45 -5.16 -9.07 10.29
CA LEU A 45 -4.60 -7.97 11.05
C LEU A 45 -3.70 -8.51 12.17
N THR A 46 -2.44 -8.06 12.21
CA THR A 46 -1.49 -8.38 13.27
C THR A 46 -1.05 -7.11 14.00
N PRO A 47 -0.89 -7.15 15.33
CA PRO A 47 -0.51 -5.97 16.10
C PRO A 47 0.93 -5.58 15.79
N LEU A 48 1.13 -4.36 15.33
CA LEU A 48 2.46 -3.80 15.10
C LEU A 48 2.91 -3.13 16.40
N HIS A 49 3.75 -3.83 17.17
CA HIS A 49 4.23 -3.36 18.47
C HIS A 49 5.24 -2.22 18.28
N GLY A 50 4.75 -0.98 18.32
CA GLY A 50 5.57 0.21 18.41
C GLY A 50 6.01 0.48 19.86
N ARG A 51 7.11 1.23 20.04
CA ARG A 51 7.60 1.72 21.33
C ARG A 51 6.74 2.87 21.89
N SER A 52 5.42 2.82 21.75
CA SER A 52 4.50 3.85 22.21
C SER A 52 3.60 3.29 23.30
N ASN A 53 3.78 3.75 24.54
CA ASN A 53 2.82 3.58 25.63
C ASN A 53 1.56 4.46 25.43
N GLU A 54 1.28 4.84 24.19
CA GLU A 54 0.23 5.79 23.82
C GLU A 54 -1.10 5.04 23.74
N THR A 55 -1.89 5.10 24.81
CA THR A 55 -3.18 4.39 24.89
C THR A 55 -4.27 4.98 23.99
N HIS A 56 -3.92 5.81 23.01
CA HIS A 56 -4.85 6.39 22.04
C HIS A 56 -4.43 6.13 20.59
N ARG A 57 -3.25 5.54 20.35
CA ARG A 57 -2.75 5.26 19.00
C ARG A 57 -2.30 3.82 18.90
N PHE A 58 -2.83 3.13 17.91
CA PHE A 58 -2.60 1.72 17.67
C PHE A 58 -2.20 1.52 16.21
N SER A 59 -1.32 0.56 15.96
CA SER A 59 -0.86 0.22 14.62
C SER A 59 -1.04 -1.26 14.36
N PHE A 60 -1.60 -1.58 13.20
CA PHE A 60 -1.84 -2.95 12.76
C PHE A 60 -1.28 -3.16 11.37
N LYS A 61 -0.64 -4.29 11.13
CA LYS A 61 -0.24 -4.70 9.79
C LYS A 61 -1.34 -5.57 9.21
N LEU A 62 -1.73 -5.32 7.95
CA LEU A 62 -2.62 -6.19 7.20
C LEU A 62 -1.81 -7.09 6.29
N GLU A 63 -1.93 -8.40 6.52
CA GLU A 63 -1.16 -9.44 5.83
C GLU A 63 -2.10 -10.36 5.04
N ASN A 64 -1.54 -11.19 4.15
CA ASN A 64 -2.28 -12.20 3.39
C ASN A 64 -3.43 -11.65 2.52
N ILE A 65 -3.24 -10.46 1.95
CA ILE A 65 -4.18 -9.85 0.98
C ILE A 65 -3.76 -10.19 -0.45
N SER A 66 -4.74 -10.23 -1.36
CA SER A 66 -4.45 -10.47 -2.78
C SER A 66 -3.72 -9.29 -3.42
N ARG A 67 -3.08 -9.54 -4.57
CA ARG A 67 -2.32 -8.50 -5.31
C ARG A 67 -3.18 -7.30 -5.70
N THR A 68 -4.42 -7.52 -6.12
CA THR A 68 -5.37 -6.45 -6.44
C THR A 68 -6.70 -6.76 -5.77
N GLU A 69 -7.10 -5.96 -4.79
CA GLU A 69 -8.29 -6.23 -3.98
C GLU A 69 -8.88 -4.97 -3.35
N ILE A 70 -10.21 -4.91 -3.25
CA ILE A 70 -10.89 -3.87 -2.49
C ILE A 70 -10.92 -4.30 -1.02
N ILE A 71 -10.24 -3.52 -0.18
CA ILE A 71 -10.15 -3.76 1.25
C ILE A 71 -11.10 -2.82 1.99
N THR A 72 -11.91 -3.38 2.88
CA THR A 72 -12.78 -2.65 3.81
C THR A 72 -12.40 -3.02 5.23
N ILE A 73 -12.22 -2.00 6.07
CA ILE A 73 -11.90 -2.15 7.49
C ILE A 73 -12.98 -1.48 8.32
N GLU A 74 -13.55 -2.23 9.25
CA GLU A 74 -14.61 -1.81 10.14
C GLU A 74 -14.13 -1.83 11.60
N LEU A 75 -14.63 -0.86 12.38
CA LEU A 75 -14.37 -0.78 13.82
C LEU A 75 -15.67 -0.98 14.58
N GLN A 76 -15.73 -2.03 15.40
CA GLN A 76 -16.80 -2.28 16.37
C GLN A 76 -16.63 -1.35 17.58
N ALA A 77 -16.82 -0.04 17.37
CA ALA A 77 -16.46 0.98 18.36
C ALA A 77 -17.14 0.83 19.73
N THR A 78 -18.34 0.23 19.78
CA THR A 78 -19.09 0.03 21.02
C THR A 78 -18.48 -0.99 21.97
N SER A 79 -17.56 -1.85 21.50
CA SER A 79 -16.79 -2.77 22.35
C SER A 79 -15.57 -2.09 23.00
N LEU A 80 -15.23 -0.88 22.57
CA LEU A 80 -14.10 -0.11 23.07
C LEU A 80 -14.56 0.97 24.04
N LEU A 81 -13.76 1.16 25.08
CA LEU A 81 -14.03 2.11 26.16
C LEU A 81 -12.91 3.15 26.24
N GLY A 82 -13.32 4.41 26.28
CA GLY A 82 -12.45 5.49 26.73
C GLY A 82 -12.02 5.28 28.19
N ARG A 83 -10.99 6.00 28.61
CA ARG A 83 -10.43 5.91 29.97
C ARG A 83 -11.47 6.11 31.09
N THR A 84 -12.49 6.92 30.85
CA THR A 84 -13.60 7.20 31.78
C THR A 84 -14.70 6.13 31.77
N GLY A 85 -14.56 5.08 30.95
CA GLY A 85 -15.55 4.01 30.81
C GLY A 85 -16.66 4.32 29.80
N THR A 86 -16.61 5.46 29.11
CA THR A 86 -17.57 5.80 28.04
C THR A 86 -17.25 5.03 26.77
N PRO A 87 -18.23 4.40 26.09
CA PRO A 87 -18.01 3.75 24.81
C PRO A 87 -17.47 4.71 23.74
N VAL A 88 -16.64 4.18 22.84
CA VAL A 88 -16.16 4.95 21.68
C VAL A 88 -17.31 5.15 20.68
N SER A 89 -17.38 6.33 20.07
CA SER A 89 -18.37 6.63 19.03
C SER A 89 -18.12 5.82 17.76
N SER A 90 -19.20 5.35 17.15
CA SER A 90 -19.14 4.65 15.86
C SER A 90 -18.58 5.54 14.75
N VAL A 91 -17.90 4.91 13.79
CA VAL A 91 -17.31 5.55 12.61
C VAL A 91 -17.63 4.71 11.38
N ALA A 92 -17.77 5.37 10.23
CA ALA A 92 -17.95 4.66 8.97
C ALA A 92 -16.73 3.76 8.66
N PRO A 93 -16.93 2.59 8.03
CA PRO A 93 -15.85 1.78 7.49
C PRO A 93 -14.94 2.56 6.54
N ILE A 94 -13.69 2.15 6.46
CA ILE A 94 -12.73 2.66 5.48
C ILE A 94 -12.60 1.64 4.36
N THR A 95 -12.77 2.08 3.12
CA THR A 95 -12.62 1.23 1.93
C THR A 95 -11.58 1.81 0.97
N PHE A 96 -10.67 0.98 0.47
CA PHE A 96 -9.65 1.37 -0.51
C PHE A 96 -9.30 0.22 -1.44
N LEU A 97 -8.74 0.55 -2.61
CA LEU A 97 -8.17 -0.42 -3.54
C LEU A 97 -6.70 -0.65 -3.17
N ASN A 98 -6.35 -1.87 -2.82
CA ASN A 98 -4.97 -2.34 -2.80
C ASN A 98 -4.61 -2.83 -4.21
N ASP A 99 -3.57 -2.28 -4.83
CA ASP A 99 -3.03 -2.78 -6.11
C ASP A 99 -1.50 -2.83 -6.05
N SER A 100 -0.96 -4.02 -5.74
CA SER A 100 0.48 -4.29 -5.66
C SER A 100 1.05 -4.87 -6.95
N MET A 101 0.29 -4.91 -8.05
CA MET A 101 0.85 -5.35 -9.33
C MET A 101 1.79 -4.27 -9.89
N GLN A 102 3.05 -4.62 -10.06
CA GLN A 102 4.00 -3.77 -10.78
C GLN A 102 3.64 -3.72 -12.28
N PRO A 103 3.65 -2.55 -12.91
CA PRO A 103 3.54 -2.46 -14.35
C PRO A 103 4.78 -3.10 -14.98
N SER A 104 4.58 -3.90 -16.02
CA SER A 104 5.66 -4.39 -16.88
C SER A 104 5.62 -3.68 -18.22
N VAL A 105 6.79 -3.53 -18.84
CA VAL A 105 6.97 -2.93 -20.15
C VAL A 105 7.54 -3.96 -21.13
N VAL A 106 6.97 -4.02 -22.32
CA VAL A 106 7.50 -4.78 -23.45
C VAL A 106 7.93 -3.79 -24.52
N LEU A 107 9.18 -3.89 -24.96
CA LEU A 107 9.72 -3.07 -26.04
C LEU A 107 9.65 -3.86 -27.36
N ARG A 108 9.09 -3.24 -28.39
CA ARG A 108 9.00 -3.81 -29.74
C ARG A 108 9.60 -2.86 -30.77
N THR A 109 10.24 -3.41 -31.78
CA THR A 109 10.71 -2.69 -32.97
C THR A 109 10.27 -3.44 -34.21
N SER A 110 9.78 -2.70 -35.21
CA SER A 110 9.48 -3.23 -36.54
C SER A 110 10.63 -3.01 -37.52
N SER A 111 11.79 -2.55 -37.04
CA SER A 111 12.95 -2.25 -37.88
C SER A 111 13.61 -3.58 -38.28
N LEU A 112 13.46 -3.99 -39.54
CA LEU A 112 14.16 -5.17 -40.06
C LEU A 112 15.67 -4.90 -40.13
N SER A 113 16.41 -5.93 -39.77
CA SER A 113 17.87 -6.06 -39.71
C SER A 113 18.59 -5.55 -40.95
N GLU A 114 18.95 -4.26 -40.95
CA GLU A 114 20.10 -3.68 -41.65
C GLU A 114 20.28 -2.25 -41.12
N ILE A 115 21.15 -2.09 -40.11
CA ILE A 115 21.41 -0.79 -39.47
C ILE A 115 22.22 0.08 -40.45
N THR A 116 21.53 0.69 -41.40
CA THR A 116 22.07 1.77 -42.25
C THR A 116 21.49 3.14 -41.86
N GLY A 117 20.57 3.18 -40.91
CA GLY A 117 19.99 4.40 -40.34
C GLY A 117 20.19 4.49 -38.82
N PHE A 118 20.59 5.67 -38.34
CA PHE A 118 20.86 5.95 -36.92
C PHE A 118 19.62 5.99 -36.01
N ASN A 119 18.42 5.77 -36.56
CA ASN A 119 17.15 5.91 -35.85
C ASN A 119 16.40 4.57 -35.81
N ILE A 120 16.14 4.07 -34.60
CA ILE A 120 15.34 2.87 -34.36
C ILE A 120 14.00 3.31 -33.76
N ASN A 121 12.90 2.88 -34.37
CA ASN A 121 11.57 3.11 -33.81
C ASN A 121 11.28 2.03 -32.76
N ILE A 122 11.00 2.46 -31.53
CA ILE A 122 10.68 1.59 -30.41
C ILE A 122 9.26 1.90 -29.95
N ILE A 123 8.44 0.86 -29.83
CA ILE A 123 7.13 0.91 -29.20
C ILE A 123 7.26 0.30 -27.81
N ALA A 124 6.84 1.05 -26.78
CA ALA A 124 6.75 0.56 -25.42
C ALA A 124 5.29 0.24 -25.08
N GLU A 125 4.99 -1.03 -24.82
CA GLU A 125 3.67 -1.50 -24.41
C GLU A 125 3.70 -1.80 -22.91
N PHE A 126 2.83 -1.13 -22.14
CA PHE A 126 2.71 -1.34 -20.70
C PHE A 126 1.49 -2.19 -20.35
N THR A 127 1.63 -3.08 -19.37
CA THR A 127 0.52 -3.95 -18.92
C THR A 127 -0.53 -3.25 -18.07
N LYS A 128 -0.23 -2.04 -17.58
CA LYS A 128 -1.13 -1.13 -16.85
C LYS A 128 -0.79 0.33 -17.22
N PRO A 129 -1.71 1.29 -17.04
CA PRO A 129 -1.39 2.71 -17.22
C PRO A 129 -0.19 3.14 -16.38
N VAL A 130 0.78 3.78 -17.01
CA VAL A 130 1.94 4.40 -16.35
C VAL A 130 1.89 5.90 -16.56
N PHE A 131 2.17 6.68 -15.51
CA PHE A 131 2.15 8.13 -15.54
C PHE A 131 3.57 8.68 -15.38
N GLY A 132 3.87 9.80 -16.04
CA GLY A 132 5.20 10.42 -16.00
C GLY A 132 6.28 9.68 -16.79
N PHE A 133 5.94 8.60 -17.50
CA PHE A 133 6.84 7.97 -18.46
C PHE A 133 6.93 8.83 -19.73
N GLY A 134 8.15 9.18 -20.12
CA GLY A 134 8.45 9.89 -21.36
C GLY A 134 9.73 9.33 -21.99
N ALA A 135 9.99 9.67 -23.25
CA ALA A 135 11.17 9.16 -23.98
C ALA A 135 12.51 9.49 -23.28
N SER A 136 12.57 10.57 -22.50
CA SER A 136 13.75 10.95 -21.70
C SER A 136 14.04 10.01 -20.53
N ALA A 137 13.10 9.14 -20.15
CA ALA A 137 13.30 8.11 -19.12
C ALA A 137 13.99 6.85 -19.67
N VAL A 138 14.25 6.80 -20.98
CA VAL A 138 14.95 5.69 -21.64
C VAL A 138 16.42 6.07 -21.81
N GLU A 139 17.31 5.35 -21.11
CA GLU A 139 18.76 5.50 -21.29
C GLU A 139 19.29 4.43 -22.25
N LYS A 140 20.25 4.81 -23.09
CA LYS A 140 20.94 3.88 -23.97
C LYS A 140 22.18 3.35 -23.25
N GLU A 141 22.12 2.13 -22.74
CA GLU A 141 23.31 1.39 -22.35
C GLU A 141 23.96 0.82 -23.63
N ARG A 142 25.23 1.14 -23.90
CA ARG A 142 26.00 0.52 -24.98
C ARG A 142 26.80 -0.64 -24.40
N ASP A 143 26.16 -1.79 -24.21
CA ASP A 143 26.88 -3.03 -23.91
C ASP A 143 27.23 -3.76 -25.21
N ILE A 144 28.50 -3.69 -25.57
CA ILE A 144 29.13 -4.66 -26.48
C ILE A 144 29.64 -5.79 -25.57
N GLU A 145 28.95 -6.93 -25.64
CA GLU A 145 29.25 -8.20 -24.93
C GLU A 145 29.35 -8.15 -23.40
N SER A 146 28.31 -8.65 -22.73
CA SER A 146 28.49 -9.31 -21.43
C SER A 146 27.80 -10.67 -21.46
N ASN A 147 28.63 -11.71 -21.45
CA ASN A 147 28.21 -13.10 -21.26
C ASN A 147 27.44 -13.22 -19.93
N PHE A 148 26.14 -13.49 -19.98
CA PHE A 148 25.40 -13.98 -18.83
C PHE A 148 25.76 -15.46 -18.58
N MET A 149 26.92 -15.66 -17.96
CA MET A 149 27.22 -16.81 -17.14
C MET A 149 27.82 -16.28 -15.84
N LYS A 150 27.04 -16.36 -14.75
CA LYS A 150 27.58 -16.79 -13.47
C LYS A 150 26.47 -17.35 -12.59
N SER A 151 26.79 -18.53 -12.07
CA SER A 151 26.11 -19.38 -11.09
C SER A 151 25.78 -18.66 -9.79
#